data_AF-A0AAC8QFD8-F1
#
_entry.id   AF-A0AAC8QFD8-F1
#
_cell.length_a   1.000
_cell.length_b   1.000
_cell.length_c   1.000
_cell.angle_alpha   90.00
_cell.angle_beta   90.00
_cell.angle_gamma   90.00
#
_symmetry.space_group_name_H-M   'P 1'
#
loop_
_entity.id
_entity.type
_entity.pdbx_description
1 polymer ?
#
loop_
_entity_poly.entity_id
_entity_poly.type
_entity_poly.pdbx_seq_one_letter_code
_entity_poly.pdbx_strand_id
1 'polypeptide(L)'
;MDPIELLTRQHEEAERLFQQVAVASGDEKTHLFRRLAYLLTLHTQLEERFFYPDVKLAQTSDLIQHSYDDHAEAKALISQLLHLEANDMQFEPALISLRESVEAHVAEERSVLFPQVRQLLSAEHLARLGNELVRGVSELTQPGALPAVSHDSQLGAI
;
A
#
# COMPACT_ATOMS: atom_id res chain seq x y z
N MET A 1 -12.12 -7.87 14.36
CA MET A 1 -10.80 -8.22 13.78
C MET A 1 -9.80 -7.22 14.31
N ASP A 2 -8.57 -7.62 14.61
CA ASP A 2 -7.52 -6.68 15.03
C ASP A 2 -7.01 -5.93 13.77
N PRO A 3 -6.92 -4.57 13.80
CA PRO A 3 -6.50 -3.78 12.64
C PRO A 3 -5.07 -4.12 12.18
N ILE A 4 -4.16 -4.34 13.14
CA ILE A 4 -2.76 -4.68 12.85
C ILE A 4 -2.68 -6.07 12.23
N GLU A 5 -3.51 -7.01 12.68
CA GLU A 5 -3.58 -8.34 12.06
C GLU A 5 -4.05 -8.26 10.61
N LEU A 6 -5.04 -7.42 10.29
CA LEU A 6 -5.52 -7.20 8.93
C LEU A 6 -4.40 -6.66 8.03
N LEU A 7 -3.76 -5.57 8.43
CA LEU A 7 -2.68 -4.94 7.66
C LEU A 7 -1.48 -5.88 7.49
N THR A 8 -1.11 -6.59 8.57
CA THR A 8 -0.03 -7.59 8.53
C THR A 8 -0.31 -8.67 7.48
N ARG A 9 -1.56 -9.17 7.38
CA ARG A 9 -1.93 -10.15 6.34
C ARG A 9 -1.85 -9.56 4.92
N GLN A 10 -2.15 -8.28 4.75
CA GLN A 10 -1.97 -7.59 3.45
C GLN A 10 -0.48 -7.49 3.08
N HIS A 11 0.40 -7.18 4.03
CA HIS A 11 1.84 -7.16 3.79
C HIS A 11 2.36 -8.54 3.34
N GLU A 12 1.92 -9.62 4.00
CA GLU A 12 2.33 -10.99 3.62
C GLU A 12 1.83 -11.37 2.21
N GLU A 13 0.62 -10.96 1.84
CA GLU A 13 0.11 -11.20 0.49
C GLU A 13 0.88 -10.37 -0.55
N ALA A 14 1.24 -9.12 -0.24
CA ALA A 14 2.08 -8.30 -1.11
C ALA A 14 3.45 -8.95 -1.32
N GLU A 15 4.10 -9.43 -0.26
CA GLU A 15 5.37 -10.16 -0.33
C GLU A 15 5.26 -11.40 -1.25
N ARG A 16 4.21 -12.22 -1.08
CA ARG A 16 3.97 -13.38 -1.94
C ARG A 16 3.75 -13.00 -3.39
N LEU A 17 3.04 -11.90 -3.66
CA LEU A 17 2.79 -11.41 -5.01
C LEU A 17 4.08 -10.87 -5.65
N PHE A 18 4.93 -10.16 -4.93
CA PHE A 18 6.24 -9.76 -5.43
C PHE A 18 7.08 -10.97 -5.84
N GLN A 19 7.12 -12.03 -5.02
CA GLN A 19 7.83 -13.27 -5.34
C GLN A 19 7.28 -13.95 -6.60
N GLN A 20 5.96 -13.98 -6.77
CA GLN A 20 5.31 -14.53 -7.97
C GLN A 20 5.61 -13.70 -9.22
N VAL A 21 5.51 -12.36 -9.13
CA VAL A 21 5.81 -11.46 -10.26
C VAL A 21 7.27 -11.62 -10.70
N ALA A 22 8.21 -11.75 -9.76
CA ALA A 22 9.64 -11.85 -10.06
C ALA A 22 10.05 -13.10 -10.86
N VAL A 23 9.26 -14.19 -10.78
CA VAL A 23 9.54 -15.44 -11.51
C VAL A 23 8.62 -15.67 -12.71
N ALA A 24 7.55 -14.88 -12.84
CA ALA A 24 6.60 -14.98 -13.94
C ALA A 24 7.14 -14.32 -15.23
N SER A 25 6.48 -14.59 -16.35
CA SER A 25 6.79 -13.95 -17.64
C SER A 25 5.53 -13.73 -18.49
N GLY A 26 5.64 -12.88 -19.52
CA GLY A 26 4.54 -12.59 -20.44
C GLY A 26 3.25 -12.15 -19.74
N ASP A 27 2.12 -12.64 -20.24
CA ASP A 27 0.79 -12.26 -19.74
C ASP A 27 0.59 -12.60 -18.25
N GLU A 28 1.16 -13.70 -17.78
CA GLU A 28 1.08 -14.09 -16.36
C GLU A 28 1.71 -13.03 -15.46
N LYS A 29 2.90 -12.52 -15.84
CA LYS A 29 3.57 -11.45 -15.10
C LYS A 29 2.72 -10.18 -15.06
N THR A 30 2.14 -9.80 -16.19
CA THR A 30 1.22 -8.65 -16.29
C THR A 30 0.01 -8.81 -15.37
N HIS A 31 -0.61 -9.99 -15.35
CA HIS A 31 -1.77 -10.27 -14.50
C HIS A 31 -1.42 -10.25 -13.01
N LEU A 32 -0.31 -10.89 -12.61
CA LEU A 32 0.16 -10.88 -11.23
C LEU A 32 0.54 -9.47 -10.78
N PHE A 33 1.21 -8.68 -11.63
CA PHE A 33 1.56 -7.31 -11.31
C PHE A 33 0.32 -6.44 -11.13
N ARG A 34 -0.70 -6.57 -11.98
CA ARG A 34 -1.98 -5.84 -11.79
C ARG A 34 -2.65 -6.18 -10.46
N ARG A 35 -2.57 -7.45 -10.03
CA ARG A 35 -3.09 -7.88 -8.73
C ARG A 35 -2.30 -7.27 -7.57
N LEU A 36 -0.96 -7.25 -7.68
CA LEU A 36 -0.08 -6.60 -6.71
C LEU A 36 -0.37 -5.10 -6.62
N ALA A 37 -0.42 -4.39 -7.75
CA ALA A 37 -0.73 -2.98 -7.84
C ALA A 37 -2.08 -2.65 -7.18
N TYR A 38 -3.10 -3.46 -7.46
CA TYR A 38 -4.41 -3.33 -6.82
C TYR A 38 -4.34 -3.48 -5.29
N LEU A 39 -3.65 -4.53 -4.81
CA LEU A 39 -3.50 -4.78 -3.37
C LEU A 39 -2.78 -3.62 -2.67
N LEU A 40 -1.64 -3.16 -3.20
CA LEU A 40 -0.87 -2.05 -2.63
C LEU A 40 -1.67 -0.74 -2.64
N THR A 41 -2.42 -0.48 -3.72
CA THR A 41 -3.30 0.71 -3.80
C THR A 41 -4.41 0.65 -2.75
N LEU A 42 -5.05 -0.50 -2.59
CA LEU A 42 -6.08 -0.70 -1.58
C LEU A 42 -5.51 -0.54 -0.16
N HIS A 43 -4.37 -1.18 0.10
CA HIS A 43 -3.69 -1.18 1.39
C HIS A 43 -3.32 0.24 1.83
N THR A 44 -2.60 0.99 1.00
CA THR A 44 -2.23 2.39 1.30
C THR A 44 -3.46 3.26 1.54
N GLN A 45 -4.57 3.07 0.81
CA GLN A 45 -5.80 3.82 1.06
C GLN A 45 -6.49 3.46 2.38
N LEU A 46 -6.43 2.19 2.79
CA LEU A 46 -6.95 1.78 4.08
C LEU A 46 -6.21 2.47 5.21
N GLU A 47 -4.89 2.52 5.10
CA GLU A 47 -4.06 3.16 6.11
C GLU A 47 -4.29 4.66 6.16
N GLU A 48 -4.19 5.33 5.02
CA GLU A 48 -4.31 6.78 4.93
C GLU A 48 -5.70 7.30 5.34
N ARG A 49 -6.77 6.57 5.01
CA ARG A 49 -8.16 7.02 5.22
C ARG A 49 -8.74 6.55 6.55
N PHE A 50 -8.29 5.41 7.08
CA PHE A 50 -8.91 4.79 8.25
C PHE A 50 -7.92 4.53 9.39
N PHE A 51 -6.69 4.07 9.10
CA PHE A 51 -5.71 3.75 10.16
C PHE A 51 -5.03 5.00 10.72
N TYR A 52 -4.28 5.73 9.89
CA TYR A 52 -3.47 6.88 10.27
C TYR A 52 -4.24 7.98 10.99
N PRO A 53 -5.49 8.35 10.62
CA PRO A 53 -6.24 9.35 11.37
C PRO A 53 -6.43 9.01 12.86
N ASP A 54 -6.63 7.73 13.19
CA ASP A 54 -6.87 7.27 14.56
C ASP A 54 -5.55 7.01 15.32
N VAL A 55 -4.43 6.80 14.60
CA VAL A 55 -3.12 6.52 15.21
C VAL A 55 -2.12 7.68 15.13
N LYS A 56 -2.47 8.83 14.53
CA LYS A 56 -1.61 10.02 14.45
C LYS A 56 -1.60 10.80 15.77
N LEU A 57 -0.77 10.31 16.68
CA LEU A 57 -0.51 10.89 18.00
C LEU A 57 0.86 11.57 18.01
N ALA A 58 1.15 12.35 19.05
CA ALA A 58 2.44 13.05 19.14
C ALA A 58 3.65 12.10 19.12
N GLN A 59 3.50 10.84 19.55
CA GLN A 59 4.59 9.85 19.54
C GLN A 59 4.81 9.18 18.18
N THR A 60 3.77 9.15 17.33
CA THR A 60 3.74 8.42 16.05
C THR A 60 3.67 9.34 14.84
N SER A 61 3.52 10.66 15.05
CA SER A 61 3.28 11.63 13.97
C SER A 61 4.39 11.65 12.93
N ASP A 62 5.65 11.55 13.34
CA ASP A 62 6.79 11.56 12.41
C ASP A 62 6.85 10.28 11.58
N LEU A 63 6.63 9.12 12.21
CA LEU A 63 6.54 7.82 11.51
C LEU A 63 5.43 7.83 10.47
N ILE A 64 4.24 8.31 10.85
CA ILE A 64 3.09 8.39 9.94
C ILE A 64 3.37 9.37 8.79
N GLN A 65 4.06 10.48 9.05
CA GLN A 65 4.42 11.42 7.98
C GLN A 65 5.39 10.78 6.99
N HIS A 66 6.38 10.04 7.48
CA HIS A 66 7.29 9.26 6.66
C HIS A 66 6.54 8.19 5.84
N SER A 67 5.60 7.47 6.47
CA SER A 67 4.75 6.50 5.77
C SER A 67 3.92 7.12 4.63
N TYR A 68 3.42 8.35 4.79
CA TYR A 68 2.75 9.06 3.68
C TYR A 68 3.71 9.34 2.51
N ASP A 69 4.96 9.67 2.79
CA ASP A 69 5.97 9.92 1.77
C ASP A 69 6.34 8.62 1.03
N ASP A 70 6.54 7.52 1.76
CA ASP A 70 6.75 6.17 1.20
C ASP A 70 5.56 5.74 0.31
N HIS A 71 4.33 5.98 0.76
CA HIS A 71 3.13 5.67 -0.03
C HIS A 71 3.07 6.47 -1.32
N ALA A 72 3.48 7.74 -1.30
CA ALA A 72 3.51 8.58 -2.49
C ALA A 72 4.52 8.04 -3.51
N GLU A 73 5.71 7.63 -3.06
CA GLU A 73 6.73 6.99 -3.90
C GLU A 73 6.22 5.66 -4.49
N ALA A 74 5.68 4.78 -3.65
CA ALA A 74 5.15 3.49 -4.09
C ALA A 74 4.02 3.65 -5.12
N LYS A 75 3.10 4.60 -4.92
CA LYS A 75 2.03 4.91 -5.89
C LYS A 75 2.57 5.44 -7.22
N ALA A 76 3.62 6.25 -7.18
CA ALA A 76 4.27 6.75 -8.41
C ALA A 76 4.91 5.60 -9.20
N LEU A 77 5.64 4.70 -8.53
CA LEU A 77 6.24 3.52 -9.14
C LEU A 77 5.19 2.54 -9.69
N ILE A 78 4.10 2.31 -8.95
CA ILE A 78 2.96 1.51 -9.44
C ILE A 78 2.38 2.12 -10.71
N SER A 79 2.14 3.45 -10.71
CA SER A 79 1.62 4.15 -11.88
C SER A 79 2.56 3.98 -13.08
N GLN A 80 3.86 4.19 -12.90
CA GLN A 80 4.86 3.97 -13.95
C GLN A 80 4.81 2.54 -14.51
N LEU A 81 4.87 1.53 -13.64
CA LEU A 81 4.87 0.13 -14.02
C LEU A 81 3.59 -0.31 -14.74
N LEU A 82 2.43 0.28 -14.41
CA LEU A 82 1.16 -0.01 -15.10
C LEU A 82 1.13 0.47 -16.55
N HIS A 83 2.03 1.39 -16.94
CA HIS A 83 2.18 1.88 -18.32
C HIS A 83 3.29 1.14 -19.10
N LEU A 84 4.00 0.21 -18.47
CA LEU A 84 5.05 -0.59 -19.09
C LEU A 84 4.53 -1.98 -19.45
N GLU A 85 5.02 -2.51 -20.57
CA GLU A 85 4.87 -3.93 -20.88
C GLU A 85 5.81 -4.75 -19.99
N ALA A 86 5.42 -5.98 -19.65
CA ALA A 86 6.20 -6.84 -18.75
C ALA A 86 7.61 -7.19 -19.29
N ASN A 87 7.83 -7.04 -20.60
CA ASN A 87 9.12 -7.24 -21.26
C ASN A 87 9.89 -5.94 -21.54
N ASP A 88 9.37 -4.79 -21.12
CA ASP A 88 10.08 -3.51 -21.22
C ASP A 88 11.33 -3.55 -20.33
N MET A 89 12.46 -3.04 -20.84
CA MET A 89 13.73 -3.03 -20.11
C MET A 89 13.68 -2.21 -18.81
N GLN A 90 12.73 -1.29 -18.68
CA GLN A 90 12.50 -0.47 -17.47
C GLN A 90 11.60 -1.16 -16.45
N PHE A 91 10.90 -2.24 -16.82
CA PHE A 91 9.95 -2.91 -15.92
C PHE A 91 10.66 -3.52 -14.72
N GLU A 92 11.70 -4.32 -14.93
CA GLU A 92 12.40 -5.00 -13.83
C GLU A 92 13.08 -4.02 -12.85
N PRO A 93 13.83 -3.00 -13.31
CA PRO A 93 14.40 -2.01 -12.39
C PRO A 93 13.33 -1.30 -11.54
N ALA A 94 12.23 -0.85 -12.16
CA ALA A 94 11.16 -0.17 -11.44
C ALA A 94 10.42 -1.11 -10.46
N LEU A 95 10.25 -2.40 -10.82
CA LEU A 95 9.67 -3.40 -9.92
C LEU A 95 10.57 -3.64 -8.70
N ILE A 96 11.89 -3.69 -8.88
CA ILE A 96 12.85 -3.83 -7.78
C ILE A 96 12.77 -2.62 -6.85
N SER A 97 12.78 -1.39 -7.39
CA SER A 97 12.64 -0.18 -6.56
C SER A 97 11.32 -0.14 -5.79
N LEU A 98 10.21 -0.54 -6.44
CA LEU A 98 8.91 -0.63 -5.76
C LEU A 98 8.96 -1.65 -4.60
N ARG A 99 9.57 -2.81 -4.84
CA ARG A 99 9.72 -3.84 -3.82
C ARG A 99 10.55 -3.36 -2.63
N GLU A 100 11.70 -2.73 -2.88
CA GLU A 100 12.59 -2.22 -1.83
C GLU A 100 11.89 -1.16 -0.98
N SER A 101 11.20 -0.21 -1.61
CA SER A 101 10.41 0.83 -0.92
C SER A 101 9.31 0.21 -0.03
N VAL A 102 8.52 -0.74 -0.57
CA VAL A 102 7.46 -1.41 0.19
C VAL A 102 8.03 -2.27 1.33
N GLU A 103 9.12 -3.01 1.11
CA GLU A 103 9.75 -3.83 2.15
C GLU A 103 10.30 -2.97 3.31
N ALA A 104 10.91 -1.82 2.99
CA ALA A 104 11.38 -0.87 3.99
C ALA A 104 10.23 -0.29 4.82
N HIS A 105 9.17 0.18 4.15
CA HIS A 105 7.96 0.69 4.78
C HIS A 105 7.32 -0.35 5.72
N VAL A 106 7.09 -1.57 5.23
CA VAL A 106 6.52 -2.68 6.01
C VAL A 106 7.39 -3.03 7.23
N ALA A 107 8.72 -2.96 7.09
CA ALA A 107 9.63 -3.23 8.19
C ALA A 107 9.52 -2.15 9.28
N GLU A 108 9.47 -0.87 8.93
CA GLU A 108 9.28 0.22 9.88
C GLU A 108 7.93 0.08 10.61
N GLU A 109 6.85 -0.17 9.88
CA GLU A 109 5.54 -0.30 10.49
C GLU A 109 5.46 -1.46 11.48
N ARG A 110 5.91 -2.65 11.07
CA ARG A 110 5.84 -3.85 11.91
C ARG A 110 6.75 -3.79 13.13
N SER A 111 7.93 -3.17 13.01
CA SER A 111 8.93 -3.13 14.08
C SER A 111 8.79 -1.92 15.00
N VAL A 112 8.19 -0.82 14.52
CA VAL A 112 8.11 0.44 15.25
C VAL A 112 6.68 0.92 15.42
N LEU A 113 5.94 1.19 14.33
CA LEU A 113 4.61 1.82 14.41
C LEU A 113 3.59 0.91 15.11
N PHE A 114 3.43 -0.33 14.66
CA PHE A 114 2.43 -1.26 15.20
C PHE A 114 2.65 -1.58 16.69
N PRO A 115 3.88 -1.83 17.18
CA PRO A 115 4.14 -1.94 18.60
C PRO A 115 3.72 -0.71 19.40
N GLN A 116 4.01 0.51 18.91
CA GLN A 116 3.61 1.74 19.57
C GLN A 116 2.09 1.90 19.59
N VAL A 117 1.41 1.63 18.48
CA VAL A 117 -0.06 1.67 18.40
C VAL A 117 -0.70 0.71 19.42
N ARG A 118 -0.16 -0.51 19.58
CA ARG A 118 -0.65 -1.45 20.60
C ARG A 118 -0.46 -0.96 22.04
N GLN A 119 0.57 -0.16 22.30
CA GLN A 119 0.82 0.41 23.63
C GLN A 119 -0.05 1.64 23.90
N LEU A 120 -0.30 2.46 22.87
CA LEU A 120 -1.00 3.74 23.00
C LEU A 120 -2.52 3.60 22.99
N LEU A 121 -3.06 2.60 22.28
CA LEU A 121 -4.51 2.41 22.13
C LEU A 121 -5.06 1.33 23.07
N SER A 122 -6.27 1.57 23.59
CA SER A 122 -7.01 0.55 24.34
C SER A 122 -7.49 -0.57 23.43
N ALA A 123 -7.77 -1.75 24.00
CA ALA A 123 -8.31 -2.88 23.27
C ALA A 123 -9.66 -2.54 22.58
N GLU A 124 -10.51 -1.73 23.22
CA GLU A 124 -11.78 -1.27 22.64
C GLU A 124 -11.55 -0.37 21.42
N HIS A 125 -10.58 0.55 21.51
CA HIS A 125 -10.23 1.42 20.40
C HIS A 125 -9.69 0.60 19.23
N LEU A 126 -8.76 -0.32 19.47
CA LEU A 126 -8.24 -1.23 18.44
C LEU A 126 -9.35 -2.05 17.78
N ALA A 127 -10.30 -2.57 18.57
CA ALA A 127 -11.44 -3.31 18.02
C ALA A 127 -12.33 -2.45 17.12
N ARG A 128 -12.61 -1.20 17.51
CA ARG A 128 -13.35 -0.24 16.68
C ARG A 128 -12.60 0.04 15.37
N LEU A 129 -11.31 0.33 15.45
CA LEU A 129 -10.47 0.61 14.29
C LEU A 129 -10.42 -0.56 13.30
N GLY A 130 -10.31 -1.79 13.82
CA GLY A 130 -10.36 -2.99 13.00
C GLY A 130 -11.69 -3.17 12.26
N ASN A 131 -12.82 -2.78 12.86
CA ASN A 131 -14.12 -2.80 12.18
C ASN A 131 -14.21 -1.73 11.08
N GLU A 132 -13.65 -0.54 11.31
CA GLU A 132 -13.59 0.51 10.28
C GLU A 132 -12.73 0.08 9.09
N LEU A 133 -11.59 -0.58 9.31
CA LEU A 133 -10.78 -1.13 8.20
C LEU A 133 -11.53 -2.19 7.40
N VAL A 134 -12.25 -3.11 8.06
CA VAL A 134 -13.09 -4.11 7.36
C VAL A 134 -14.15 -3.44 6.49
N ARG A 135 -14.77 -2.38 7.02
CA ARG A 135 -15.74 -1.59 6.28
C ARG A 135 -15.09 -0.85 5.11
N GLY A 136 -13.91 -0.27 5.34
CA GLY A 136 -13.10 0.39 4.31
C GLY A 136 -12.71 -0.57 3.18
N VAL A 137 -12.35 -1.82 3.50
CA VAL A 137 -12.11 -2.86 2.47
C VAL A 137 -13.37 -3.03 1.63
N SER A 138 -14.51 -3.19 2.28
CA SER A 138 -15.79 -3.37 1.59
C SER A 138 -16.21 -2.15 0.75
N GLU A 139 -15.86 -0.94 1.18
CA GLU A 139 -16.11 0.31 0.44
C GLU A 139 -15.21 0.44 -0.79
N LEU A 140 -13.91 0.22 -0.61
CA LEU A 140 -12.88 0.44 -1.64
C LEU A 140 -12.81 -0.69 -2.68
N THR A 141 -13.39 -1.87 -2.39
CA THR A 141 -13.40 -3.02 -3.31
C THR A 141 -14.70 -3.17 -4.12
N GLN A 142 -15.63 -2.21 -4.03
CA GLN A 142 -16.86 -2.26 -4.81
C GLN A 142 -16.57 -2.20 -6.33
N PRO A 143 -17.28 -2.99 -7.16
CA PRO A 143 -17.09 -2.98 -8.62
C PRO A 143 -17.29 -1.56 -9.18
N GLY A 144 -16.24 -0.99 -9.76
CA GLY A 144 -16.25 0.35 -10.38
C GLY A 144 -15.36 1.40 -9.69
N ALA A 145 -14.79 1.11 -8.53
CA ALA A 145 -13.85 2.00 -7.83
C ALA A 145 -12.39 1.56 -8.05
N LEU A 146 -11.90 1.64 -9.28
CA LEU A 146 -10.47 1.94 -9.40
C LEU A 146 -10.34 3.45 -9.15
N PRO A 147 -9.48 3.90 -8.21
CA PRO A 147 -9.20 5.31 -8.09
C PRO A 147 -8.57 5.71 -9.42
N ALA A 148 -9.17 6.70 -10.08
CA ALA A 148 -8.52 7.34 -11.20
C ALA A 148 -7.17 7.84 -10.68
N VAL A 149 -6.08 7.31 -11.24
CA VAL A 149 -4.77 7.92 -11.08
C VAL A 149 -4.92 9.28 -11.75
N SER A 150 -5.07 10.33 -10.93
CA SER A 150 -5.25 11.70 -11.40
C SER A 150 -4.02 12.09 -12.21
N HIS A 151 -4.14 12.06 -13.53
CA HIS A 151 -3.20 12.72 -14.44
C HIS A 151 -3.42 14.22 -14.28
N ASP A 152 -2.76 14.84 -13.31
CA ASP A 152 -2.49 16.27 -13.39
C ASP A 152 -1.13 16.46 -14.04
N SER A 153 -1.16 16.37 -15.37
CA SER A 153 -0.07 16.76 -16.25
C SER A 153 -0.51 18.01 -17.01
N GLN A 154 -0.72 19.12 -16.30
CA GLN A 154 -0.73 20.43 -16.95
C GLN A 154 0.72 20.88 -17.20
N LEU A 155 1.28 20.37 -18.30
CA LEU A 155 2.31 21.06 -19.06
C LEU A 155 1.81 21.18 -20.50
N GLY A 156 1.45 22.40 -20.91
CA GLY A 156 1.35 22.75 -22.33
C GLY A 156 0.20 23.68 -22.72
N ALA A 157 0.43 24.99 -22.56
CA ALA A 157 0.00 26.13 -23.40
C ALA A 157 0.07 27.37 -22.49
N ILE A 158 0.98 28.32 -22.64
CA ILE A 158 1.42 29.07 -23.83
C ILE A 158 2.84 29.59 -23.59
#